data_AF-A0A3P7IBU6-F1
#
_entry.id   AF-A0A3P7IBU6-F1
#
_cell.length_a   1.000
_cell.length_b   1.000
_cell.length_c   1.000
_cell.angle_alpha   90.00
_cell.angle_beta   90.00
_cell.angle_gamma   90.00
#
_symmetry.space_group_name_H-M   'P 1'
#
loop_
_entity.id
_entity.type
_entity.pdbx_description
1 polymer ?
#
loop_
_entity_poly.entity_id
_entity_poly.type
_entity_poly.pdbx_seq_one_letter_code
_entity_poly.pdbx_strand_id
1 'polypeptide(L)'
;MFAVRESATSMKIKKNFKDYKQIRTDVVMEGIDGGPLLAARSATSLCFYDWETAQMVRRIEIAAKHVYWSDSGEMVAICGDDSFYVLKYNPDAFANASPEEITEDGVEDTFEVIGEQSEGVKTAFWIGDCFVFTTVLNRLNYYVGGEIVTIAHMDRPLYLLGYMAKESRVYAVDKELNVVSYRLLLCVLEYQTAVMRRDFETADKVLATIPKEQRTRVAHFLEKQGFKRQALAVSQDPDHK
;
A
#
# COMPACT_ATOMS: atom_id res chain seq x y z
N MET A 1 13.64 10.80 -11.94
CA MET A 1 14.05 9.74 -12.88
C MET A 1 12.77 9.08 -13.39
N PHE A 2 12.76 8.45 -14.56
CA PHE A 2 11.61 7.66 -15.02
C PHE A 2 12.07 6.48 -15.87
N ALA A 3 11.22 5.47 -16.05
CA ALA A 3 11.50 4.32 -16.91
C ALA A 3 10.54 4.27 -18.10
N VAL A 4 11.02 3.69 -19.19
CA VAL A 4 10.22 3.37 -20.37
C VAL A 4 10.44 1.92 -20.71
N ARG A 5 9.35 1.17 -20.88
CA ARG A 5 9.40 -0.18 -21.44
C ARG A 5 9.61 -0.07 -22.95
N GLU A 6 10.81 -0.45 -23.43
CA GLU A 6 11.17 -0.36 -24.86
C GLU A 6 10.73 -1.59 -25.65
N SER A 7 10.66 -2.76 -25.00
CA SER A 7 10.21 -4.00 -25.62
C SER A 7 9.53 -4.92 -24.61
N ALA A 8 9.24 -6.16 -25.02
CA ALA A 8 8.71 -7.18 -24.12
C ALA A 8 9.65 -7.55 -22.97
N THR A 9 10.97 -7.39 -23.16
CA THR A 9 12.01 -7.86 -22.22
C THR A 9 13.09 -6.81 -21.94
N SER A 10 12.87 -5.55 -22.36
CA SER A 10 13.81 -4.45 -22.14
C SER A 10 13.10 -3.21 -21.64
N MET A 11 13.66 -2.61 -20.60
CA MET A 11 13.26 -1.29 -20.11
C MET A 11 14.48 -0.39 -19.96
N LYS A 12 14.25 0.92 -20.10
CA LYS A 12 15.29 1.92 -20.02
C LYS A 12 14.96 2.97 -18.98
N ILE A 13 15.91 3.20 -18.09
CA ILE A 13 15.86 4.24 -17.07
C ILE A 13 16.43 5.53 -17.68
N LYS A 14 15.72 6.63 -17.49
CA LYS A 14 16.10 7.98 -17.92
C LYS A 14 16.27 8.91 -16.72
N LYS A 15 17.41 9.59 -16.67
CA LYS A 15 17.74 10.63 -15.68
C LYS A 15 17.86 11.97 -16.41
N ASN A 16 17.10 12.97 -15.98
CA ASN A 16 17.03 14.28 -16.65
C ASN A 16 16.74 14.18 -18.17
N PHE A 17 15.77 13.35 -18.53
CA PHE A 17 15.34 13.07 -19.91
C PHE A 17 16.41 12.45 -20.83
N LYS A 18 17.55 12.01 -20.29
CA LYS A 18 18.61 11.31 -21.02
C LYS A 18 18.67 9.85 -20.61
N ASP A 19 19.09 9.01 -21.56
CA ASP A 19 19.33 7.59 -21.32
C ASP A 19 20.37 7.42 -20.21
N TYR A 20 20.04 6.61 -19.20
CA TYR A 20 20.87 6.43 -18.01
C TYR A 20 21.30 4.98 -17.83
N LYS A 21 20.33 4.06 -17.71
CA LYS A 21 20.58 2.61 -17.58
C LYS A 21 19.58 1.83 -18.41
N GLN A 22 19.93 0.59 -18.75
CA GLN A 22 19.05 -0.35 -19.42
C GLN A 22 19.00 -1.65 -18.62
N ILE A 23 17.80 -2.17 -18.43
CA ILE A 23 17.54 -3.45 -17.77
C ILE A 23 16.96 -4.39 -18.83
N ARG A 24 17.52 -5.59 -18.91
CA ARG A 24 16.97 -6.70 -19.70
C ARG A 24 16.45 -7.76 -18.75
N THR A 25 15.18 -8.09 -18.91
CA THR A 25 14.51 -9.12 -18.12
C THR A 25 14.61 -10.46 -18.85
N ASP A 26 14.73 -11.53 -18.09
CA ASP A 26 14.60 -12.92 -18.54
C ASP A 26 13.12 -13.31 -18.77
N VAL A 27 12.19 -12.58 -18.17
CA VAL A 27 10.74 -12.75 -18.32
C VAL A 27 10.12 -11.73 -19.28
N VAL A 28 9.00 -12.10 -19.91
CA VAL A 28 8.15 -11.17 -20.67
C VAL A 28 7.37 -10.30 -19.71
N MET A 29 7.62 -9.00 -19.76
CA MET A 29 6.88 -8.04 -18.94
C MET A 29 5.43 -7.91 -19.40
N GLU A 30 4.51 -7.74 -18.47
CA GLU A 30 3.15 -7.26 -18.71
C GLU A 30 3.06 -5.75 -18.44
N GLY A 31 3.85 -5.23 -17.50
CA GLY A 31 3.90 -3.82 -17.16
C GLY A 31 5.10 -3.45 -16.30
N ILE A 32 5.25 -2.14 -16.08
CA ILE A 32 6.23 -1.59 -15.14
C ILE A 32 5.53 -0.61 -14.21
N ASP A 33 5.97 -0.56 -12.97
CA ASP A 33 5.43 0.32 -11.93
C ASP A 33 6.58 1.06 -11.23
N GLY A 34 6.31 2.28 -10.80
CA GLY A 34 7.28 3.12 -10.10
C GLY A 34 7.14 3.03 -8.58
N GLY A 35 7.93 3.86 -7.90
CA GLY A 35 8.01 3.93 -6.44
C GLY A 35 9.47 4.10 -6.00
N PRO A 36 9.79 3.76 -4.74
CA PRO A 36 11.16 3.63 -4.26
C PRO A 36 12.04 2.71 -5.11
N LEU A 37 11.44 1.68 -5.72
CA LEU A 37 12.07 0.77 -6.67
C LEU A 37 11.30 0.75 -8.00
N LEU A 38 11.99 0.40 -9.08
CA LEU A 38 11.37 0.13 -10.38
C LEU A 38 10.88 -1.31 -10.40
N ALA A 39 9.57 -1.51 -10.54
CA ALA A 39 8.96 -2.83 -10.65
C ALA A 39 8.78 -3.23 -12.11
N ALA A 40 9.07 -4.49 -12.42
CA ALA A 40 8.77 -5.17 -13.66
C ALA A 40 7.84 -6.35 -13.37
N ARG A 41 6.60 -6.28 -13.83
CA ARG A 41 5.59 -7.34 -13.63
C ARG A 41 5.57 -8.28 -14.81
N SER A 42 5.47 -9.57 -14.57
CA SER A 42 5.22 -10.62 -15.56
C SER A 42 4.02 -11.48 -15.13
N ALA A 43 3.66 -12.46 -15.94
CA ALA A 43 2.57 -13.39 -15.62
C ALA A 43 2.89 -14.29 -14.40
N THR A 44 4.15 -14.44 -14.02
CA THR A 44 4.59 -15.36 -12.96
C THR A 44 5.53 -14.74 -11.93
N SER A 45 6.04 -13.53 -12.18
CA SER A 45 7.02 -12.89 -11.31
C SER A 45 6.89 -11.37 -11.27
N LEU A 46 7.31 -10.80 -10.16
CA LEU A 46 7.52 -9.39 -9.94
C LEU A 46 8.97 -9.13 -9.57
N CYS A 47 9.71 -8.42 -10.43
CA CYS A 47 11.10 -8.06 -10.18
C CYS A 47 11.19 -6.58 -9.79
N PHE A 48 11.82 -6.30 -8.66
CA PHE A 48 12.17 -4.94 -8.24
C PHE A 48 13.64 -4.65 -8.56
N TYR A 49 13.90 -3.46 -9.10
CA TYR A 49 15.22 -2.98 -9.47
C TYR A 49 15.51 -1.64 -8.79
N ASP A 50 16.77 -1.45 -8.40
CA ASP A 50 17.24 -0.16 -7.94
C ASP A 50 17.39 0.82 -9.11
N TRP A 51 16.93 2.06 -8.90
CA TRP A 51 16.87 3.09 -9.94
C TRP A 51 18.25 3.57 -10.40
N GLU A 52 19.22 3.62 -9.49
CA GLU A 52 20.55 4.19 -9.77
C GLU A 52 21.50 3.14 -10.37
N THR A 53 21.52 1.94 -9.80
CA THR A 53 22.43 0.85 -10.19
C THR A 53 21.87 -0.05 -11.28
N ALA A 54 20.53 -0.11 -11.43
CA ALA A 54 19.81 -1.08 -12.26
C ALA A 54 20.01 -2.54 -11.82
N GLN A 55 20.46 -2.78 -10.59
CA GLN A 55 20.58 -4.12 -10.01
C GLN A 55 19.21 -4.66 -9.57
N MET A 56 19.03 -5.98 -9.67
CA MET A 56 17.84 -6.65 -9.15
C MET A 56 17.90 -6.68 -7.63
N VAL A 57 16.95 -6.03 -7.00
CA VAL A 57 16.83 -5.94 -5.53
C VAL A 57 16.14 -7.18 -4.99
N ARG A 58 15.01 -7.56 -5.60
CA ARG A 58 14.27 -8.78 -5.26
C ARG A 58 13.39 -9.23 -6.42
N ARG A 59 13.33 -10.54 -6.67
CA ARG A 59 12.29 -11.20 -7.46
C ARG A 59 11.30 -11.89 -6.52
N ILE A 60 10.01 -11.70 -6.77
CA ILE A 60 8.93 -12.38 -6.04
C ILE A 60 8.12 -13.19 -7.07
N GLU A 61 7.90 -14.48 -6.81
CA GLU A 61 7.10 -15.36 -7.66
C GLU A 61 5.60 -15.09 -7.48
N ILE A 62 5.14 -13.97 -8.05
CA ILE A 62 3.75 -13.53 -7.96
C ILE A 62 3.28 -12.87 -9.26
N ALA A 63 2.05 -13.20 -9.67
CA ALA A 63 1.38 -12.59 -10.81
C ALA A 63 0.76 -11.24 -10.44
N ALA A 64 1.59 -10.20 -10.29
CA ALA A 64 1.11 -8.87 -9.91
C ALA A 64 0.42 -8.14 -11.09
N LYS A 65 -0.75 -7.56 -10.85
CA LYS A 65 -1.44 -6.62 -11.75
C LYS A 65 -1.10 -5.17 -11.48
N HIS A 66 -0.92 -4.81 -10.21
CA HIS A 66 -0.55 -3.45 -9.79
C HIS A 66 0.36 -3.49 -8.57
N VAL A 67 1.20 -2.46 -8.44
CA VAL A 67 2.06 -2.24 -7.28
C VAL A 67 1.83 -0.82 -6.76
N TYR A 68 1.51 -0.70 -5.48
CA TYR A 68 1.27 0.59 -4.84
C TYR A 68 2.20 0.77 -3.64
N TRP A 69 3.06 1.77 -3.70
CA TRP A 69 3.93 2.13 -2.60
C TRP A 69 3.28 3.17 -1.69
N SER A 70 3.54 3.06 -0.38
CA SER A 70 3.21 4.13 0.56
C SER A 70 4.06 5.37 0.27
N ASP A 71 3.57 6.54 0.70
CA ASP A 71 4.30 7.80 0.54
C ASP A 71 5.64 7.80 1.30
N SER A 72 5.74 7.03 2.39
CA SER A 72 7.01 6.84 3.12
C SER A 72 8.00 5.95 2.36
N GLY A 73 7.53 5.14 1.41
CA GLY A 73 8.31 4.14 0.71
C GLY A 73 8.62 2.89 1.55
N GLU A 74 8.14 2.81 2.79
CA GLU A 74 8.41 1.68 3.69
C GLU A 74 7.47 0.49 3.46
N MET A 75 6.35 0.70 2.77
CA MET A 75 5.30 -0.29 2.60
C MET A 75 4.90 -0.38 1.13
N VAL A 76 4.60 -1.59 0.67
CA VAL A 76 4.13 -1.85 -0.69
C VAL A 76 2.96 -2.82 -0.67
N ALA A 77 1.93 -2.51 -1.45
CA ALA A 77 0.85 -3.43 -1.76
C ALA A 77 1.08 -4.02 -3.15
N ILE A 78 1.19 -5.35 -3.23
CA ILE A 78 1.26 -6.12 -4.48
C ILE A 78 -0.12 -6.71 -4.74
N CYS A 79 -0.79 -6.22 -5.77
CA CYS A 79 -2.18 -6.57 -6.08
C CYS A 79 -2.22 -7.55 -7.25
N GLY A 80 -2.80 -8.75 -7.03
CA GLY A 80 -3.16 -9.73 -8.05
C GLY A 80 -4.60 -9.57 -8.51
N ASP A 81 -5.15 -10.63 -9.11
CA ASP A 81 -6.53 -10.63 -9.65
C ASP A 81 -7.60 -10.69 -8.55
N ASP A 82 -7.39 -11.52 -7.52
CA ASP A 82 -8.34 -11.81 -6.44
C ASP A 82 -7.75 -11.66 -5.03
N SER A 83 -6.47 -11.31 -4.93
CA SER A 83 -5.78 -11.08 -3.67
C SER A 83 -4.80 -9.91 -3.74
N PHE A 84 -4.46 -9.34 -2.59
CA PHE A 84 -3.28 -8.48 -2.47
C PHE A 84 -2.47 -8.82 -1.23
N TYR A 85 -1.17 -8.54 -1.34
CA TYR A 85 -0.20 -8.72 -0.28
C TYR A 85 0.32 -7.36 0.12
N VAL A 86 0.52 -7.17 1.42
CA VAL A 86 1.20 -5.99 1.94
C VAL A 86 2.54 -6.44 2.49
N LEU A 87 3.60 -5.74 2.07
CA LEU A 87 4.96 -6.03 2.47
C LEU A 87 5.61 -4.76 3.02
N LYS A 88 6.51 -4.95 3.97
CA LYS A 88 7.41 -3.93 4.46
C LYS A 88 8.72 -4.02 3.69
N TYR A 89 9.24 -2.87 3.26
CA TYR A 89 10.50 -2.75 2.53
C TYR A 89 11.62 -2.30 3.45
N ASN A 90 12.74 -3.02 3.44
CA ASN A 90 13.96 -2.70 4.16
C ASN A 90 15.09 -2.37 3.17
N PRO A 91 15.33 -1.09 2.83
CA PRO A 91 16.40 -0.72 1.89
C PRO A 91 17.80 -1.08 2.41
N ASP A 92 17.98 -1.15 3.73
CA ASP A 92 19.28 -1.44 4.34
C ASP A 92 19.70 -2.90 4.13
N ALA A 93 18.75 -3.82 3.94
CA ALA A 93 19.06 -5.23 3.66
C ALA A 93 19.83 -5.36 2.35
N PHE A 94 19.36 -4.73 1.27
CA PHE A 94 20.07 -4.74 -0.01
C PHE A 94 21.35 -3.90 0.03
N ALA A 95 21.33 -2.74 0.69
CA ALA A 95 22.48 -1.84 0.73
C ALA A 95 23.68 -2.42 1.49
N ASN A 96 23.44 -3.25 2.51
CA ASN A 96 24.47 -3.85 3.34
C ASN A 96 24.77 -5.31 2.99
N ALA A 97 24.09 -5.89 2.00
CA ALA A 97 24.27 -7.28 1.61
C ALA A 97 25.70 -7.55 1.12
N SER A 98 26.29 -8.65 1.57
CA SER A 98 27.53 -9.16 1.02
C SER A 98 27.31 -9.77 -0.38
N PRO A 99 28.35 -9.90 -1.21
CA PRO A 99 28.22 -10.53 -2.52
C PRO A 99 27.63 -11.95 -2.49
N GLU A 100 27.81 -12.67 -1.39
CA GLU A 100 27.28 -14.03 -1.19
C GLU A 100 25.77 -14.05 -0.86
N GLU A 101 25.23 -12.95 -0.33
CA GLU A 101 23.80 -12.80 0.01
C GLU A 101 22.96 -12.35 -1.19
N ILE A 102 23.60 -11.79 -2.22
CA ILE A 102 22.92 -11.36 -3.45
C ILE A 102 22.79 -12.57 -4.39
N THR A 103 21.59 -13.16 -4.41
CA THR A 103 21.26 -14.29 -5.28
C THR A 103 20.76 -13.83 -6.66
N GLU A 104 20.42 -14.79 -7.53
CA GLU A 104 19.76 -14.50 -8.81
C GLU A 104 18.38 -13.83 -8.64
N ASP A 105 17.75 -14.03 -7.48
CA ASP A 105 16.48 -13.44 -7.11
C ASP A 105 16.62 -12.22 -6.18
N GLY A 106 17.85 -11.69 -6.05
CA GLY A 106 18.19 -10.57 -5.17
C GLY A 106 18.38 -10.97 -3.72
N VAL A 107 18.08 -10.03 -2.81
CA VAL A 107 18.28 -10.19 -1.36
C VAL A 107 16.93 -10.41 -0.69
N GLU A 108 16.73 -11.60 -0.11
CA GLU A 108 15.44 -12.04 0.45
C GLU A 108 14.90 -11.09 1.53
N ASP A 109 15.76 -10.69 2.46
CA ASP A 109 15.43 -9.83 3.62
C ASP A 109 15.03 -8.39 3.27
N THR A 110 15.03 -8.04 1.98
CA THR A 110 14.59 -6.73 1.51
C THR A 110 13.09 -6.52 1.67
N PHE A 111 12.31 -7.60 1.68
CA PHE A 111 10.85 -7.52 1.84
C PHE A 111 10.34 -8.51 2.89
N GLU A 112 9.54 -8.01 3.81
CA GLU A 112 8.85 -8.81 4.83
C GLU A 112 7.34 -8.79 4.53
N VAL A 113 6.71 -9.95 4.41
CA VAL A 113 5.25 -10.04 4.25
C VAL A 113 4.57 -9.76 5.58
N ILE A 114 3.75 -8.71 5.62
CA ILE A 114 3.04 -8.30 6.83
C ILE A 114 1.56 -8.68 6.82
N GLY A 115 1.00 -8.97 5.64
CA GLY A 115 -0.39 -9.38 5.52
C GLY A 115 -0.78 -9.79 4.10
N GLU A 116 -1.78 -10.65 4.02
CA GLU A 116 -2.41 -11.12 2.80
C GLU A 116 -3.92 -10.95 2.93
N GLN A 117 -4.59 -10.56 1.86
CA GLN A 117 -6.03 -10.39 1.81
C GLN A 117 -6.58 -10.96 0.51
N SER A 118 -7.64 -11.77 0.59
CA SER A 118 -8.35 -12.34 -0.57
C SER A 118 -9.37 -11.35 -1.15
N GLU A 119 -8.90 -10.17 -1.55
CA GLU A 119 -9.71 -9.14 -2.21
C GLU A 119 -9.05 -8.67 -3.51
N GLY A 120 -9.80 -8.64 -4.61
CA GLY A 120 -9.35 -8.10 -5.89
C GLY A 120 -9.40 -6.57 -5.92
N VAL A 121 -8.24 -5.92 -6.06
CA VAL A 121 -8.07 -4.46 -6.05
C VAL A 121 -8.20 -3.88 -7.47
N LYS A 122 -9.06 -2.88 -7.66
CA LYS A 122 -9.23 -2.14 -8.93
C LYS A 122 -8.37 -0.88 -9.01
N THR A 123 -8.46 -0.02 -8.00
CA THR A 123 -7.63 1.17 -7.85
C THR A 123 -7.34 1.39 -6.39
N ALA A 124 -6.16 1.94 -6.08
CA ALA A 124 -5.75 2.14 -4.72
C ALA A 124 -4.78 3.32 -4.59
N PHE A 125 -4.61 3.78 -3.34
CA PHE A 125 -3.53 4.66 -2.93
C PHE A 125 -3.34 4.54 -1.40
N TRP A 126 -2.22 5.04 -0.89
CA TRP A 126 -1.91 5.02 0.53
C TRP A 126 -2.23 6.37 1.20
N ILE A 127 -2.64 6.32 2.47
CA ILE A 127 -2.68 7.48 3.38
C ILE A 127 -1.95 7.08 4.65
N GLY A 128 -0.69 7.50 4.80
CA GLY A 128 0.18 6.92 5.82
C GLY A 128 0.31 5.41 5.62
N ASP A 129 -0.03 4.62 6.64
CA ASP A 129 0.00 3.15 6.59
C ASP A 129 -1.37 2.54 6.27
N CYS A 130 -2.36 3.37 5.91
CA CYS A 130 -3.68 2.91 5.50
C CYS A 130 -3.74 2.77 3.98
N PHE A 131 -3.91 1.55 3.48
CA PHE A 131 -4.06 1.28 2.06
C PHE A 131 -5.53 1.38 1.66
N VAL A 132 -5.91 2.46 0.95
CA VAL A 132 -7.29 2.72 0.52
C VAL A 132 -7.49 2.16 -0.88
N PHE A 133 -8.54 1.38 -1.09
CA PHE A 133 -8.75 0.69 -2.37
C PHE A 133 -10.23 0.49 -2.71
N THR A 134 -10.49 0.32 -4.01
CA THR A 134 -11.77 -0.16 -4.51
C THR A 134 -11.69 -1.61 -4.94
N THR A 135 -12.77 -2.37 -4.76
CA THR A 135 -12.82 -3.80 -5.10
C THR A 135 -13.59 -4.09 -6.39
N VAL A 136 -13.42 -5.32 -6.90
CA VAL A 136 -14.23 -5.83 -8.03
C VAL A 136 -15.73 -5.80 -7.76
N LEU A 137 -16.13 -5.97 -6.50
CA LEU A 137 -17.52 -5.90 -6.01
C LEU A 137 -18.00 -4.48 -5.69
N ASN A 138 -17.32 -3.45 -6.21
CA ASN A 138 -17.67 -2.05 -6.04
C ASN A 138 -17.75 -1.63 -4.55
N ARG A 139 -16.82 -2.10 -3.72
CA ARG A 139 -16.66 -1.60 -2.34
C ARG A 139 -15.51 -0.61 -2.29
N LEU A 140 -15.67 0.46 -1.52
CA LEU A 140 -14.58 1.33 -1.10
C LEU A 140 -14.14 0.89 0.30
N ASN A 141 -12.91 0.42 0.41
CA ASN A 141 -12.33 -0.13 1.63
C ASN A 141 -11.02 0.59 1.95
N TYR A 142 -10.54 0.41 3.18
CA TYR A 142 -9.11 0.54 3.47
C TYR A 142 -8.62 -0.61 4.33
N TYR A 143 -7.35 -0.93 4.18
CA TYR A 143 -6.60 -1.88 4.97
C TYR A 143 -5.68 -1.15 5.95
N VAL A 144 -5.64 -1.58 7.20
CA VAL A 144 -4.65 -1.15 8.19
C VAL A 144 -4.40 -2.27 9.20
N GLY A 145 -3.14 -2.66 9.40
CA GLY A 145 -2.76 -3.63 10.43
C GLY A 145 -3.48 -4.97 10.37
N GLY A 146 -3.62 -5.56 9.17
CA GLY A 146 -4.32 -6.83 8.99
C GLY A 146 -5.84 -6.71 8.80
N GLU A 147 -6.41 -5.53 9.03
CA GLU A 147 -7.85 -5.32 9.06
C GLU A 147 -8.35 -4.55 7.85
N ILE A 148 -9.39 -5.07 7.20
CA ILE A 148 -10.14 -4.37 6.16
C ILE A 148 -11.35 -3.68 6.79
N VAL A 149 -11.52 -2.40 6.49
CA VAL A 149 -12.71 -1.65 6.88
C VAL A 149 -13.40 -1.05 5.67
N THR A 150 -14.69 -1.36 5.53
CA THR A 150 -15.53 -0.80 4.47
C THR A 150 -15.95 0.62 4.81
N ILE A 151 -15.69 1.54 3.88
CA ILE A 151 -16.12 2.93 3.92
C ILE A 151 -17.50 3.04 3.27
N ALA A 152 -17.67 2.44 2.09
CA ALA A 152 -18.92 2.51 1.35
C ALA A 152 -19.13 1.33 0.39
N HIS A 153 -20.40 1.00 0.15
CA HIS A 153 -20.81 0.18 -0.97
C HIS A 153 -21.22 1.11 -2.12
N MET A 154 -20.62 0.91 -3.30
CA MET A 154 -20.83 1.73 -4.48
C MET A 154 -21.78 1.02 -5.42
N ASP A 155 -22.71 1.76 -6.01
CA ASP A 155 -23.70 1.26 -6.96
C ASP A 155 -23.10 0.97 -8.35
N ARG A 156 -21.92 1.52 -8.62
CA ARG A 156 -21.18 1.39 -9.87
C ARG A 156 -19.67 1.35 -9.65
N PRO A 157 -18.88 0.93 -10.66
CA PRO A 157 -17.44 1.00 -10.58
C PRO A 157 -16.96 2.45 -10.48
N LEU A 158 -16.17 2.73 -9.44
CA LEU A 158 -15.47 4.01 -9.25
C LEU A 158 -13.96 3.77 -9.17
N TYR A 159 -13.20 4.75 -9.70
CA TYR A 159 -11.75 4.78 -9.75
C TYR A 159 -11.24 5.88 -8.83
N LEU A 160 -10.32 5.56 -7.93
CA LEU A 160 -9.81 6.52 -6.95
C LEU A 160 -8.97 7.61 -7.63
N LEU A 161 -9.25 8.87 -7.27
CA LEU A 161 -8.48 10.04 -7.70
C LEU A 161 -7.46 10.47 -6.63
N GLY A 162 -7.80 10.26 -5.35
CA GLY A 162 -6.94 10.62 -4.23
C GLY A 162 -7.73 11.05 -2.99
N TYR A 163 -7.02 11.63 -2.03
CA TYR A 163 -7.56 12.04 -0.75
C TYR A 163 -7.25 13.50 -0.42
N MET A 164 -8.24 14.21 0.11
CA MET A 164 -8.10 15.60 0.54
C MET A 164 -8.15 15.68 2.07
N ALA A 165 -6.97 15.76 2.70
CA ALA A 165 -6.78 15.80 4.14
C ALA A 165 -7.61 16.90 4.84
N LYS A 166 -7.61 18.12 4.28
CA LYS A 166 -8.34 19.28 4.81
C LYS A 166 -9.84 19.02 4.95
N GLU A 167 -10.42 18.22 4.05
CA GLU A 167 -11.85 17.92 4.01
C GLU A 167 -12.18 16.54 4.57
N SER A 168 -11.17 15.72 4.86
CA SER A 168 -11.32 14.32 5.26
C SER A 168 -12.19 13.55 4.27
N ARG A 169 -11.83 13.63 2.99
CA ARG A 169 -12.58 13.04 1.88
C ARG A 169 -11.71 12.30 0.88
N VAL A 170 -12.14 11.10 0.52
CA VAL A 170 -11.66 10.36 -0.64
C VAL A 170 -12.48 10.78 -1.85
N TYR A 171 -11.82 11.10 -2.95
CA TYR A 171 -12.45 11.41 -4.23
C TYR A 171 -12.28 10.26 -5.20
N ALA A 172 -13.35 9.95 -5.92
CA ALA A 172 -13.37 8.91 -6.94
C ALA A 172 -14.18 9.38 -8.14
N VAL A 173 -13.95 8.76 -9.29
CA VAL A 173 -14.57 9.11 -10.56
C VAL A 173 -15.15 7.87 -11.23
N ASP A 174 -16.26 8.01 -11.95
CA ASP A 174 -16.74 6.96 -12.85
C ASP A 174 -16.28 7.18 -14.30
N LYS A 175 -16.62 6.23 -15.17
CA LYS A 175 -16.30 6.28 -16.61
C LYS A 175 -16.91 7.48 -17.35
N GLU A 176 -17.92 8.12 -16.78
CA GLU A 176 -18.62 9.29 -17.33
C GLU A 176 -18.05 10.60 -16.79
N LEU A 177 -16.92 10.52 -16.05
CA LEU A 177 -16.25 11.64 -15.41
C LEU A 177 -17.05 12.31 -14.29
N ASN A 178 -18.07 11.64 -13.75
CA ASN A 178 -18.76 12.14 -12.56
C ASN A 178 -17.88 11.90 -11.33
N VAL A 179 -17.62 12.97 -10.58
CA VAL A 179 -16.82 12.92 -9.36
C VAL A 179 -17.72 12.72 -8.15
N VAL A 180 -17.39 11.71 -7.34
CA VAL A 180 -18.05 11.39 -6.07
C VAL A 180 -17.02 11.50 -4.96
N SER A 181 -17.47 11.87 -3.76
CA SER A 181 -16.59 11.87 -2.58
C SER A 181 -17.22 11.18 -1.37
N TYR A 182 -16.37 10.49 -0.63
CA TYR A 182 -16.71 9.74 0.58
C TYR A 182 -15.95 10.33 1.77
N ARG A 183 -16.64 10.50 2.89
CA ARG A 183 -16.01 10.97 4.13
C ARG A 183 -15.13 9.86 4.70
N LEU A 184 -13.87 10.18 4.94
CA LEU A 184 -12.88 9.34 5.61
C LEU A 184 -12.05 10.23 6.52
N LEU A 185 -12.21 10.07 7.82
CA LEU A 185 -11.64 10.98 8.81
C LEU A 185 -10.13 10.80 8.95
N LEU A 186 -9.37 11.87 8.70
CA LEU A 186 -7.91 11.86 8.82
C LEU A 186 -7.47 11.41 10.21
N CYS A 187 -8.07 11.97 11.26
CA CYS A 187 -7.71 11.65 12.64
C CYS A 187 -7.90 10.17 12.99
N VAL A 188 -8.86 9.47 12.36
CA VAL A 188 -9.03 8.03 12.54
C VAL A 188 -7.88 7.27 11.88
N LEU A 189 -7.51 7.64 10.65
CA LEU A 189 -6.39 7.01 9.93
C LEU A 189 -5.05 7.25 10.62
N GLU A 190 -4.79 8.49 11.06
CA GLU A 190 -3.59 8.86 11.80
C GLU A 190 -3.48 8.10 13.12
N TYR A 191 -4.59 7.97 13.85
CA TYR A 191 -4.62 7.18 15.08
C TYR A 191 -4.30 5.72 14.82
N GLN A 192 -4.95 5.09 13.83
CA GLN A 192 -4.71 3.70 13.49
C GLN A 192 -3.27 3.47 13.05
N THR A 193 -2.72 4.38 12.24
CA THR A 193 -1.31 4.38 11.80
C THR A 193 -0.36 4.48 12.99
N ALA A 194 -0.57 5.44 13.90
CA ALA A 194 0.27 5.63 15.08
C ALA A 194 0.28 4.39 15.99
N VAL A 195 -0.90 3.76 16.18
CA VAL A 195 -1.01 2.49 16.92
C VAL A 195 -0.23 1.37 16.23
N MET A 196 -0.32 1.24 14.90
CA MET A 196 0.44 0.21 14.17
C MET A 196 1.96 0.40 14.30
N ARG A 197 2.41 1.66 14.33
CA ARG A 197 3.81 2.02 14.56
C ARG A 197 4.25 1.94 16.03
N ARG A 198 3.33 1.57 16.93
CA ARG A 198 3.53 1.59 18.40
C ARG A 198 3.91 2.98 18.95
N ASP A 199 3.56 4.04 18.22
CA ASP A 199 3.70 5.42 18.66
C ASP A 199 2.44 5.84 19.44
N PHE A 200 2.36 5.36 20.68
CA PHE A 200 1.22 5.66 21.55
C PHE A 200 1.17 7.13 21.99
N GLU A 201 2.31 7.83 22.00
CA GLU A 201 2.34 9.25 22.34
C GLU A 201 1.57 10.08 21.30
N THR A 202 1.83 9.82 20.01
CA THR A 202 1.07 10.44 18.92
C THR A 202 -0.38 9.96 18.93
N ALA A 203 -0.63 8.66 19.14
CA ALA A 203 -1.98 8.12 19.19
C ALA A 203 -2.85 8.82 20.27
N ASP A 204 -2.32 9.03 21.47
CA ASP A 204 -3.06 9.69 22.56
C ASP A 204 -3.40 11.15 22.24
N LYS A 205 -2.49 11.88 21.59
CA LYS A 205 -2.73 13.26 21.12
C LYS A 205 -3.84 13.29 20.06
N VAL A 206 -3.79 12.38 19.10
CA VAL A 206 -4.77 12.30 17.99
C VAL A 206 -6.13 11.87 18.52
N LEU A 207 -6.20 10.96 19.49
CA LEU A 207 -7.44 10.44 20.08
C LEU A 207 -8.38 11.56 20.58
N ALA A 208 -7.81 12.65 21.12
CA ALA A 208 -8.58 13.81 21.58
C ALA A 208 -9.36 14.50 20.45
N THR A 209 -8.87 14.39 19.21
CA THR A 209 -9.49 14.99 18.01
C THR A 209 -10.55 14.07 17.36
N ILE A 210 -10.62 12.80 17.76
CA ILE A 210 -11.54 11.83 17.19
C ILE A 210 -12.97 12.07 17.72
N PRO A 211 -13.95 12.30 16.83
CA PRO A 211 -15.36 12.44 17.21
C PRO A 211 -15.85 11.24 18.02
N LYS A 212 -16.67 11.48 19.05
CA LYS A 212 -17.18 10.44 19.96
C LYS A 212 -17.85 9.28 19.22
N GLU A 213 -18.61 9.59 18.18
CA GLU A 213 -19.29 8.64 17.28
C GLU A 213 -18.35 7.66 16.56
N GLN A 214 -17.05 7.97 16.44
CA GLN A 214 -16.05 7.08 15.84
C GLN A 214 -15.26 6.26 16.87
N ARG A 215 -15.41 6.55 18.17
CA ARG A 215 -14.59 5.92 19.21
C ARG A 215 -14.87 4.43 19.37
N THR A 216 -16.10 3.98 19.16
CA THR A 216 -16.43 2.54 19.18
C THR A 216 -15.65 1.79 18.10
N ARG A 217 -15.57 2.35 16.88
CA ARG A 217 -14.80 1.77 15.78
C ARG A 217 -13.30 1.73 16.09
N VAL A 218 -12.76 2.79 16.69
CA VAL A 218 -11.36 2.84 17.14
C VAL A 218 -11.09 1.80 18.23
N ALA A 219 -12.03 1.62 19.17
CA ALA A 219 -11.91 0.64 20.24
C ALA A 219 -11.88 -0.79 19.69
N HIS A 220 -12.75 -1.15 18.74
CA HIS A 220 -12.69 -2.45 18.08
C HIS A 220 -11.39 -2.67 17.32
N PHE A 221 -10.87 -1.65 16.63
CA PHE A 221 -9.56 -1.74 15.99
C PHE A 221 -8.46 -2.07 17.02
N LEU A 222 -8.39 -1.33 18.12
CA LEU A 222 -7.43 -1.58 19.20
C LEU A 222 -7.54 -2.99 19.77
N GLU A 223 -8.76 -3.48 19.98
CA GLU A 223 -9.00 -4.83 20.49
C GLU A 223 -8.44 -5.90 19.54
N LYS A 224 -8.71 -5.77 18.24
CA LYS A 224 -8.17 -6.68 17.21
C LYS A 224 -6.65 -6.63 17.11
N GLN A 225 -6.05 -5.47 17.35
CA GLN A 225 -4.59 -5.32 17.47
C GLN A 225 -4.02 -5.84 18.81
N GLY A 226 -4.86 -6.34 19.72
CA GLY A 226 -4.46 -6.89 21.02
C GLY A 226 -4.35 -5.87 22.15
N PHE A 227 -4.65 -4.59 21.91
CA PHE A 227 -4.60 -3.50 22.89
C PHE A 227 -5.89 -3.38 23.71
N LYS A 228 -6.28 -4.48 24.38
CA LYS A 228 -7.57 -4.58 25.11
C LYS A 228 -7.78 -3.50 26.17
N ARG A 229 -6.73 -3.11 26.90
CA ARG A 229 -6.83 -2.07 27.94
C ARG A 229 -7.12 -0.70 27.34
N GLN A 230 -6.43 -0.35 26.25
CA GLN A 230 -6.66 0.89 25.52
C GLN A 230 -8.03 0.87 24.84
N ALA A 231 -8.42 -0.25 24.24
CA ALA A 231 -9.74 -0.44 23.66
C ALA A 231 -10.87 -0.13 24.67
N LEU A 232 -10.75 -0.67 25.89
CA LEU A 232 -11.70 -0.42 26.98
C LEU A 232 -11.77 1.05 27.40
N ALA A 233 -10.62 1.73 27.46
CA ALA A 233 -10.55 3.14 27.82
C ALA A 233 -11.15 4.07 26.74
N VAL A 234 -11.06 3.67 25.47
CA VAL A 234 -11.59 4.43 24.33
C VAL A 234 -13.08 4.15 24.11
N SER A 235 -13.54 2.93 24.43
CA SER A 235 -14.93 2.51 24.21
C SER A 235 -15.93 3.40 24.94
N GLN A 236 -16.98 3.79 24.22
CA GLN A 236 -18.16 4.45 24.79
C GLN A 236 -19.40 3.56 24.78
N ASP A 237 -19.28 2.36 24.22
CA ASP A 237 -20.36 1.38 24.16
C ASP A 237 -20.44 0.62 25.50
N PRO A 238 -21.58 0.64 26.22
CA PRO A 238 -21.78 -0.10 27.45
C PRO A 238 -21.63 -1.62 27.31
N ASP A 239 -21.95 -2.18 26.14
CA ASP A 239 -21.87 -3.63 25.89
C ASP A 239 -20.44 -4.08 25.53
N HIS A 240 -19.58 -3.14 25.15
CA HIS A 240 -18.17 -3.35 24.86
C HIS A 240 -17.25 -3.01 26.05
N LYS A 241 -17.81 -2.55 27.19
CA LYS A 241 -17.08 -2.23 28.42
C LYS A 241 -17.04 -3.38 29.42
#